data_AF-A0A6N6KMJ7-F1
#
_entry.id   AF-A0A6N6KMJ7-F1
#
_cell.length_a   1.000
_cell.length_b   1.000
_cell.length_c   1.000
_cell.angle_alpha   90.00
_cell.angle_beta   90.00
_cell.angle_gamma   90.00
#
_symmetry.space_group_name_H-M   'P 1'
#
loop_
_entity.id
_entity.type
_entity.pdbx_description
1 polymer ?
#
loop_
_entity_poly.entity_id
_entity_poly.type
_entity_poly.pdbx_seq_one_letter_code
_entity_poly.pdbx_strand_id
1 'polypeptide(L)'
;MKRFYIIFLGLFFFMNSPLIAQEDLFDILDQEVEEEPEIVAYTFKSTRIINGHSIERMPTRQLDFRINHRFGQLNEGGYALWGLDNALINFSFEYGINDWLMVGVRRGTNKKVYDGCVKLSLFRQTKGVQVFPVAISYYGDWSFKTIKGL
;
A
#
# COMPACT_ATOMS: atom_id res chain seq x y z
N MET A 1 18.47 -49.85 -63.32
CA MET A 1 18.27 -48.38 -63.19
C MET A 1 16.97 -47.99 -62.48
N LYS A 2 15.79 -48.53 -62.85
CA LYS A 2 14.50 -48.17 -62.22
C LYS A 2 14.41 -48.40 -60.69
N ARG A 3 15.07 -49.44 -60.14
CA ARG A 3 15.10 -49.71 -58.68
C ARG A 3 15.90 -48.68 -57.87
N PHE A 4 16.89 -48.02 -58.48
CA PHE A 4 17.70 -46.99 -57.81
C PHE A 4 16.89 -45.70 -57.62
N TYR A 5 16.06 -45.32 -58.60
CA TYR A 5 15.17 -44.17 -58.48
C TYR A 5 14.10 -44.35 -57.42
N ILE A 6 13.59 -45.57 -57.21
CA ILE A 6 12.59 -45.86 -56.15
C ILE A 6 13.22 -45.70 -54.77
N ILE A 7 14.46 -46.16 -54.59
CA ILE A 7 15.21 -46.00 -53.33
C ILE A 7 15.51 -44.51 -53.08
N PHE A 8 15.90 -43.76 -54.11
CA PHE A 8 16.13 -42.32 -54.02
C PHE A 8 14.85 -41.53 -53.71
N LEU A 9 13.72 -41.91 -54.30
CA LEU A 9 12.41 -41.29 -54.04
C LEU A 9 11.92 -41.59 -52.60
N GLY A 10 12.17 -42.80 -52.11
CA GLY A 10 11.87 -43.19 -50.72
C GLY A 10 12.71 -42.42 -49.69
N LEU A 11 14.00 -42.22 -49.98
CA LEU A 11 14.90 -41.41 -49.15
C LEU A 11 14.50 -39.93 -49.12
N PHE A 12 14.03 -39.38 -50.25
CA PHE A 12 13.54 -38.00 -50.32
C PHE A 12 12.29 -37.78 -49.46
N PHE A 13 11.37 -38.74 -49.41
CA PHE A 13 10.20 -38.68 -48.52
C PHE A 13 10.55 -38.87 -47.04
N PHE A 14 11.60 -39.64 -46.72
CA PHE A 14 12.04 -39.85 -45.33
C PHE A 14 12.74 -38.61 -44.73
N MET A 15 13.32 -37.73 -45.55
CA MET A 15 13.91 -36.45 -45.09
C MET A 15 12.88 -35.31 -44.92
N ASN A 16 11.61 -35.52 -45.28
CA ASN A 16 10.54 -34.52 -45.18
C ASN A 16 9.57 -34.81 -44.01
N SER A 17 10.03 -35.42 -42.92
CA SER A 17 9.24 -35.47 -41.69
C SER A 17 9.12 -34.04 -41.13
N PRO A 18 7.91 -33.48 -40.92
CA PRO A 18 7.76 -32.16 -40.32
C PRO A 18 8.36 -32.17 -38.91
N LEU A 19 9.45 -31.42 -38.73
CA LEU A 19 10.09 -31.21 -37.45
C LEU A 19 9.19 -30.24 -36.64
N ILE A 20 8.29 -30.77 -35.83
CA ILE A 20 7.47 -29.98 -34.90
C ILE A 20 8.32 -29.71 -33.66
N ALA A 21 9.16 -28.68 -33.73
CA ALA A 21 10.04 -28.27 -32.63
C ALA A 21 10.09 -26.74 -32.43
N GLN A 22 9.20 -26.00 -33.10
CA GLN A 22 8.98 -24.59 -32.79
C GLN A 22 7.81 -24.51 -31.82
N GLU A 23 8.12 -24.59 -30.53
CA GLU A 23 7.26 -23.94 -29.54
C GLU A 23 7.33 -22.44 -29.83
N ASP A 24 6.17 -21.78 -29.86
CA ASP A 24 6.14 -20.34 -30.10
C ASP A 24 6.90 -19.66 -28.96
N LEU A 25 7.85 -18.78 -29.31
CA LEU A 25 8.62 -18.03 -28.32
C LEU A 25 7.69 -17.23 -27.39
N PHE A 26 6.52 -16.80 -27.89
CA PHE A 26 5.51 -16.13 -27.08
C PHE A 26 4.82 -17.07 -26.08
N ASP A 27 4.61 -18.35 -26.43
CA ASP A 27 4.00 -19.33 -25.50
C ASP A 27 4.92 -19.62 -24.31
N ILE A 28 6.24 -19.55 -24.49
CA ILE A 28 7.23 -19.71 -23.40
C ILE A 28 7.22 -18.48 -22.48
N LEU A 29 7.09 -17.28 -23.05
CA LEU A 29 7.00 -16.04 -22.27
C LEU A 29 5.72 -15.99 -21.42
N ASP A 30 4.60 -16.48 -21.96
CA ASP A 30 3.33 -16.56 -21.24
C ASP A 30 3.34 -17.64 -20.14
N GLN A 31 4.20 -18.66 -20.25
CA GLN A 31 4.39 -19.68 -19.21
C GLN A 31 5.32 -19.25 -18.07
N GLU A 32 6.24 -18.32 -18.30
CA GLU A 32 7.19 -17.84 -17.28
C GLU A 32 6.63 -16.71 -16.40
N VAL A 33 5.54 -16.06 -16.80
CA VAL A 33 4.92 -14.98 -16.01
C VAL A 33 3.79 -15.56 -15.16
N GLU A 34 4.11 -15.99 -13.94
CA GLU A 34 3.09 -16.16 -12.91
C GLU A 34 2.45 -14.79 -12.63
N GLU A 35 1.19 -14.63 -13.02
CA GLU A 35 0.43 -13.41 -12.73
C GLU A 35 0.21 -13.28 -11.21
N GLU A 36 0.98 -12.40 -10.55
CA GLU A 36 0.78 -12.10 -9.13
C GLU A 36 -0.44 -11.18 -8.89
N PRO A 37 -1.13 -11.32 -7.75
CA PRO A 37 -2.20 -10.40 -7.36
C PRO A 37 -1.67 -8.96 -7.22
N GLU A 38 -2.23 -8.04 -8.01
CA GLU A 38 -1.87 -6.63 -7.96
C GLU A 38 -2.52 -5.98 -6.73
N ILE A 39 -1.71 -5.45 -5.82
CA ILE A 39 -2.22 -4.73 -4.64
C ILE A 39 -2.73 -3.35 -5.08
N VAL A 40 -3.99 -3.04 -4.75
CA VAL A 40 -4.57 -1.72 -5.04
C VAL A 40 -3.78 -0.64 -4.30
N ALA A 41 -3.12 0.21 -5.06
CA ALA A 41 -2.32 1.29 -4.50
C ALA A 41 -3.22 2.36 -3.85
N TYR A 42 -2.93 2.67 -2.59
CA TYR A 42 -3.36 3.89 -1.87
C TYR A 42 -4.84 4.25 -2.07
N THR A 43 -5.75 3.62 -1.31
CA THR A 43 -7.15 4.08 -1.19
C THR A 43 -7.20 5.54 -0.76
N PHE A 44 -6.25 5.94 0.11
CA PHE A 44 -5.99 7.35 0.43
C PHE A 44 -4.52 7.68 0.17
N LYS A 45 -4.21 8.95 -0.09
CA LYS A 45 -2.82 9.41 -0.28
C LYS A 45 -2.08 9.69 1.03
N SER A 46 -2.73 9.53 2.18
CA SER A 46 -2.15 9.83 3.50
C SER A 46 -2.68 8.89 4.56
N THR A 47 -1.96 8.78 5.69
CA THR A 47 -2.31 7.98 6.88
C THR A 47 -3.49 8.54 7.67
N ARG A 48 -3.96 9.75 7.29
CA ARG A 48 -5.03 10.51 7.94
C ARG A 48 -5.98 11.16 6.94
N ILE A 49 -7.23 11.29 7.35
CA ILE A 49 -8.29 12.04 6.66
C ILE A 49 -8.79 13.09 7.66
N ILE A 50 -8.39 14.34 7.45
CA ILE A 50 -8.62 15.44 8.38
C ILE A 50 -8.08 15.06 9.78
N ASN A 51 -8.95 14.69 10.72
CA ASN A 51 -8.58 14.30 12.09
C ASN A 51 -8.55 12.77 12.29
N GLY A 52 -9.19 12.01 11.41
CA GLY A 52 -9.29 10.55 11.50
C GLY A 52 -8.09 9.84 10.89
N HIS A 53 -7.86 8.59 11.29
CA HIS A 53 -6.91 7.71 10.60
C HIS A 53 -7.55 7.14 9.34
N SER A 54 -6.80 7.13 8.24
CA SER A 54 -7.18 6.38 7.04
C SER A 54 -6.84 4.90 7.21
N ILE A 55 -7.16 4.08 6.20
CA ILE A 55 -6.72 2.69 6.14
C ILE A 55 -5.22 2.55 5.89
N GLU A 56 -4.58 3.61 5.40
CA GLU A 56 -3.18 3.62 5.02
C GLU A 56 -2.24 3.68 6.21
N ARG A 57 -1.07 3.10 6.01
CA ARG A 57 0.09 3.17 6.92
C ARG A 57 1.25 3.84 6.20
N MET A 58 2.29 4.18 6.95
CA MET A 58 3.52 4.72 6.36
C MET A 58 4.23 3.60 5.59
N PRO A 59 4.86 3.92 4.44
CA PRO A 59 5.72 2.98 3.75
C PRO A 59 6.89 2.54 4.64
N THR A 60 7.41 1.36 4.34
CA THR A 60 8.54 0.77 5.08
C THR A 60 9.72 1.72 5.13
N ARG A 61 10.26 1.91 6.34
CA ARG A 61 11.41 2.77 6.65
C ARG A 61 11.19 4.26 6.36
N GLN A 62 9.94 4.72 6.30
CA GLN A 62 9.62 6.15 6.15
C GLN A 62 9.00 6.72 7.43
N LEU A 63 9.39 7.95 7.75
CA LEU A 63 8.90 8.73 8.89
C LEU A 63 8.06 9.91 8.38
N ASP A 64 6.81 10.00 8.85
CA ASP A 64 5.99 11.22 8.74
C ASP A 64 6.09 11.99 10.06
N PHE A 65 6.67 13.18 10.01
CA PHE A 65 6.56 14.16 11.09
C PHE A 65 5.51 15.20 10.72
N ARG A 66 4.45 15.27 11.52
CA ARG A 66 3.27 16.07 11.25
C ARG A 66 2.94 17.00 12.40
N ILE A 67 2.58 18.23 12.04
CA ILE A 67 2.12 19.27 12.94
C ILE A 67 0.68 19.63 12.55
N ASN A 68 -0.27 19.27 13.40
CA ASN A 68 -1.67 19.65 13.19
C ASN A 68 -1.99 20.84 14.09
N HIS A 69 -2.40 21.95 13.48
CA HIS A 69 -2.97 23.10 14.18
C HIS A 69 -4.48 23.12 13.95
N ARG A 70 -5.27 22.94 15.01
CA ARG A 70 -6.73 23.04 14.93
C ARG A 70 -7.18 24.39 15.48
N PHE A 71 -7.83 25.13 14.60
CA PHE A 71 -8.50 26.40 14.90
C PHE A 71 -9.83 26.19 15.64
N GLY A 72 -10.25 27.25 16.34
CA GLY A 72 -11.52 27.36 17.07
C GLY A 72 -12.72 27.55 16.14
N GLN A 73 -13.85 27.94 16.71
CA GLN A 73 -15.07 28.16 15.93
C GLN A 73 -15.06 29.53 15.24
N LEU A 74 -15.54 29.58 14.00
CA LEU A 74 -15.59 30.81 13.20
C LEU A 74 -16.49 31.90 13.81
N ASN A 75 -17.48 31.51 14.62
CA ASN A 75 -18.45 32.42 15.23
C ASN A 75 -17.96 33.08 16.53
N GLU A 76 -16.71 32.87 16.94
CA GLU A 76 -16.12 33.48 18.15
C GLU A 76 -15.81 35.00 17.96
N GLY A 77 -15.96 35.53 16.74
CA GLY A 77 -15.86 36.96 16.43
C GLY A 77 -14.42 37.50 16.42
N GLY A 78 -14.29 38.83 16.24
CA GLY A 78 -12.98 39.48 16.08
C GLY A 78 -12.05 39.38 17.29
N TYR A 79 -12.60 39.21 18.50
CA TYR A 79 -11.81 39.04 19.73
C TYR A 79 -10.94 37.78 19.69
N ALA A 80 -11.50 36.66 19.22
CA ALA A 80 -10.78 35.40 19.03
C ALA A 80 -10.21 35.25 17.60
N LEU A 81 -10.17 36.35 16.83
CA LEU A 81 -9.81 36.36 15.42
C LEU A 81 -10.57 35.29 14.60
N TRP A 82 -11.90 35.17 14.79
CA TRP A 82 -12.74 34.15 14.16
C TRP A 82 -12.25 32.70 14.42
N GLY A 83 -11.77 32.45 15.63
CA GLY A 83 -11.24 31.16 16.06
C GLY A 83 -9.80 30.89 15.63
N LEU A 84 -9.14 31.82 14.91
CA LEU A 84 -7.75 31.67 14.49
C LEU A 84 -6.76 31.75 15.65
N ASP A 85 -7.12 32.46 16.72
CA ASP A 85 -6.29 32.59 17.94
C ASP A 85 -6.31 31.32 18.81
N ASN A 86 -7.29 30.43 18.61
CA ASN A 86 -7.34 29.17 19.34
C ASN A 86 -6.38 28.14 18.73
N ALA A 87 -5.48 27.60 19.57
CA ALA A 87 -4.38 26.75 19.15
C ALA A 87 -4.36 25.38 19.87
N LEU A 88 -5.08 24.41 19.30
CA LEU A 88 -4.88 23.01 19.65
C LEU A 88 -3.87 22.39 18.69
N ILE A 89 -2.67 22.11 19.20
CA ILE A 89 -1.54 21.62 18.40
C ILE A 89 -1.24 20.17 18.75
N ASN A 90 -1.03 19.35 17.73
CA ASN A 90 -0.50 18.00 17.89
C ASN A 90 0.78 17.84 17.07
N PHE A 91 1.84 17.39 17.74
CA PHE A 91 3.06 16.90 17.09
C PHE A 91 2.96 15.38 17.01
N SER A 92 3.08 14.81 15.81
CA SER A 92 3.05 13.35 15.64
C SER A 92 4.22 12.88 14.79
N PHE A 93 4.82 11.77 15.22
CA PHE A 93 5.81 11.01 14.48
C PHE A 93 5.20 9.64 14.16
N GLU A 94 5.05 9.31 12.89
CA GLU A 94 4.52 8.02 12.44
C GLU A 94 5.58 7.34 11.55
N TYR A 95 6.00 6.13 11.91
CA TYR A 95 7.06 5.41 11.21
C TYR A 95 6.57 4.05 10.70
N GLY A 96 6.83 3.77 9.42
CA GLY A 96 6.58 2.46 8.83
C GLY A 96 7.70 1.49 9.18
N ILE A 97 7.42 0.50 10.02
CA ILE A 97 8.41 -0.53 10.38
C ILE A 97 8.60 -1.44 9.16
N ASN A 98 7.50 -2.04 8.68
CA ASN A 98 7.46 -2.99 7.57
C ASN A 98 6.22 -2.74 6.70
N ASP A 99 6.03 -3.56 5.67
CA ASP A 99 4.90 -3.47 4.75
C ASP A 99 3.55 -3.81 5.38
N TRP A 100 3.44 -4.03 6.67
CA TRP A 100 2.14 -4.26 7.31
C TRP A 100 2.03 -3.60 8.67
N LEU A 101 3.10 -2.96 9.16
CA LEU A 101 3.20 -2.41 10.50
C LEU A 101 3.72 -0.99 10.48
N MET A 102 2.96 -0.10 11.12
CA MET A 102 3.35 1.25 11.48
C MET A 102 3.24 1.41 12.99
N VAL A 103 4.14 2.21 13.56
CA VAL A 103 4.02 2.71 14.93
C VAL A 103 4.06 4.23 14.91
N GLY A 104 3.50 4.85 15.94
CA GLY A 104 3.58 6.30 16.06
C GLY A 104 3.54 6.77 17.51
N VAL A 105 4.02 7.99 17.70
CA VAL A 105 3.91 8.74 18.95
C VAL A 105 3.39 10.13 18.65
N ARG A 106 2.51 10.64 19.51
CA ARG A 106 1.91 11.96 19.39
C ARG A 106 1.97 12.70 20.71
N ARG A 107 2.13 14.01 20.66
CA ARG A 107 1.98 14.91 21.81
C ARG A 107 1.01 16.01 21.45
N GLY A 108 -0.06 16.14 22.24
CA GLY A 108 -1.06 17.20 22.10
C GLY A 108 -0.91 18.32 23.14
N THR A 109 -1.20 19.55 22.74
CA THR A 109 -1.31 20.67 23.70
C THR A 109 -2.58 20.56 24.54
N ASN A 110 -3.65 19.98 23.98
CA ASN A 110 -4.88 19.70 24.71
C ASN A 110 -4.60 18.68 25.83
N LYS A 111 -4.88 19.06 27.08
CA LYS A 111 -4.67 18.22 28.27
C LYS A 111 -3.26 17.61 28.40
N LYS A 112 -2.26 18.17 27.71
CA LYS A 112 -0.86 17.70 27.70
C LYS A 112 -0.79 16.17 27.60
N VAL A 113 -1.43 15.61 26.58
CA VAL A 113 -1.51 14.15 26.39
C VAL A 113 -0.37 13.70 25.49
N TYR A 114 0.28 12.60 25.87
CA TYR A 114 1.14 11.81 25.01
C TYR A 114 0.39 10.57 24.59
N ASP A 115 0.47 10.22 23.31
CA ASP A 115 -0.19 9.05 22.76
C ASP A 115 0.86 8.17 22.07
N GLY A 116 0.75 6.86 22.25
CA GLY A 116 1.44 5.87 21.44
C GLY A 116 0.42 5.11 20.61
N CYS A 117 0.74 4.81 19.35
CA CYS A 117 -0.17 4.08 18.47
C CYS A 117 0.55 3.02 17.64
N VAL A 118 -0.25 2.04 17.22
CA VAL A 118 0.15 0.99 16.29
C VAL A 118 -0.92 0.86 15.21
N LYS A 119 -0.51 0.65 13.96
CA LYS A 119 -1.40 0.37 12.84
C LYS A 119 -0.94 -0.86 12.07
N LEU A 120 -1.86 -1.79 11.84
CA LEU A 120 -1.64 -3.06 11.16
C LEU A 120 -2.50 -3.16 9.91
N SER A 121 -1.90 -3.41 8.75
CA SER A 121 -2.65 -3.81 7.55
C SER A 121 -2.94 -5.31 7.62
N LEU A 122 -4.15 -5.68 8.03
CA LEU A 122 -4.57 -7.09 8.17
C LEU A 122 -4.83 -7.73 6.81
N PHE A 123 -5.57 -7.03 5.95
CA PHE A 123 -5.86 -7.45 4.58
C PHE A 123 -5.72 -6.27 3.64
N ARG A 124 -5.18 -6.50 2.44
CA ARG A 124 -5.09 -5.49 1.38
C ARG A 124 -6.00 -5.87 0.24
N GLN A 125 -6.63 -4.85 -0.34
CA GLN A 125 -7.42 -5.03 -1.54
C GLN A 125 -6.50 -5.38 -2.70
N THR A 126 -6.86 -6.39 -3.50
CA THR A 126 -6.12 -6.82 -4.68
C THR A 126 -6.99 -6.82 -5.93
N LYS A 127 -6.38 -6.69 -7.09
CA LYS A 127 -6.96 -6.74 -8.44
C LYS A 127 -6.11 -7.66 -9.33
N GLY A 128 -6.61 -7.97 -10.52
CA GLY A 128 -5.95 -8.92 -11.44
C GLY A 128 -6.24 -10.35 -11.01
N VAL A 129 -5.20 -11.17 -10.91
CA VAL A 129 -5.32 -12.56 -10.45
C VAL A 129 -5.58 -12.59 -8.95
N GLN A 130 -6.50 -13.46 -8.51
CA GLN A 130 -6.88 -13.63 -7.11
C GLN A 130 -7.37 -12.31 -6.43
N VAL A 131 -8.52 -11.83 -6.91
CA VAL A 131 -9.18 -10.59 -6.44
C VAL A 131 -9.65 -10.72 -4.99
N PHE A 132 -9.23 -9.78 -4.15
CA PHE A 132 -9.77 -9.56 -2.81
C PHE A 132 -10.39 -8.15 -2.72
N PRO A 133 -11.69 -8.03 -2.47
CA PRO A 133 -12.42 -6.78 -2.73
C PRO A 133 -12.28 -5.71 -1.64
N VAL A 134 -11.73 -6.04 -0.47
CA VAL A 134 -11.75 -5.16 0.71
C VAL A 134 -10.35 -4.98 1.28
N ALA A 135 -10.04 -3.80 1.79
CA ALA A 135 -8.87 -3.60 2.64
C ALA A 135 -9.33 -3.50 4.11
N ILE A 136 -8.58 -4.11 5.02
CA ILE A 136 -8.86 -4.08 6.47
C ILE A 136 -7.59 -3.69 7.21
N SER A 137 -7.70 -2.69 8.08
CA SER A 137 -6.61 -2.21 8.92
C SER A 137 -7.07 -2.10 10.37
N TYR A 138 -6.18 -2.46 11.28
CA TYR A 138 -6.38 -2.33 12.71
C TYR A 138 -5.56 -1.15 13.23
N TYR A 139 -6.18 -0.31 14.06
CA TYR A 139 -5.53 0.82 14.72
C TYR A 139 -5.71 0.70 16.23
N GLY A 140 -4.59 0.72 16.97
CA GLY A 140 -4.55 0.74 18.43
C GLY A 140 -3.86 2.01 18.93
N ASP A 141 -4.35 2.58 20.01
CA ASP A 141 -3.86 3.83 20.60
C ASP A 141 -3.90 3.75 22.14
N TRP A 142 -2.87 4.30 22.79
CA TRP A 142 -2.77 4.43 24.23
C TRP A 142 -2.40 5.86 24.59
N SER A 143 -3.24 6.51 25.41
CA SER A 143 -3.06 7.90 25.83
C SER A 143 -2.65 8.03 27.29
N PHE A 144 -1.63 8.83 27.55
CA PHE A 144 -1.13 9.20 28.88
C PHE A 144 -1.25 10.71 29.09
N LYS A 145 -2.03 11.11 30.09
CA LYS A 145 -2.23 12.52 30.43
C LYS A 145 -1.12 12.98 31.37
N THR A 146 -0.45 14.09 31.04
CA THR A 146 0.66 14.63 31.85
C THR A 146 0.39 16.05 32.35
N ILE A 147 -0.87 16.40 32.60
CA ILE A 147 -1.22 17.68 33.22
C ILE A 147 -0.58 17.71 34.62
N LYS A 148 0.19 18.76 34.91
CA LYS A 148 0.64 19.01 36.28
C LYS A 148 -0.56 19.54 37.07
N GLY A 149 -0.85 18.94 38.22
CA GLY A 149 -1.83 19.48 39.16
C GLY A 149 -1.45 20.91 39.56
N LEU A 150 -2.44 21.80 39.57
CA LEU A 150 -2.39 23.06 40.29
C LEU A 150 -2.81 22.80 41.73
#